data_AF-A0A535QYT6-F1
#
_entry.id   AF-A0A535QYT6-F1
#
_cell.length_a   1.000
_cell.length_b   1.000
_cell.length_c   1.000
_cell.angle_alpha   90.00
_cell.angle_beta   90.00
_cell.angle_gamma   90.00
#
_symmetry.space_group_name_H-M   'P 1'
#
loop_
_entity.id
_entity.type
_entity.pdbx_description
1 polymer ?
#
loop_
_entity_poly.entity_id
_entity_poly.type
_entity_poly.pdbx_seq_one_letter_code
_entity_poly.pdbx_strand_id
1 'polypeptide(L)' 'MPKPTRIAALATLDAAPASWLMNLGVSGEIGISPERIVGTLIAIAPVIGTARIVSAAGSIVRALGLLEDSQKGTGA' A
#
# COMPACT_ATOMS: atom_id res chain seq x y z
N MET A 1 14.42 -5.44 -6.36
CA MET A 1 13.03 -5.93 -6.57
C MET A 1 12.31 -5.98 -5.23
N PRO A 2 11.29 -5.16 -4.99
CA PRO A 2 10.52 -5.17 -3.74
C PRO A 2 9.84 -6.52 -3.53
N LYS A 3 9.95 -7.07 -2.32
CA LYS A 3 9.50 -8.43 -2.01
C LYS A 3 7.98 -8.42 -1.74
N PRO A 4 7.18 -9.34 -2.35
CA PRO A 4 5.74 -9.43 -2.13
C PRO A 4 5.38 -9.66 -0.65
N THR A 5 6.32 -10.18 0.13
CA THR A 5 6.20 -10.34 1.59
C THR A 5 5.89 -9.02 2.32
N ARG A 6 6.36 -7.88 1.82
CA ARG A 6 6.08 -6.57 2.43
C ARG A 6 4.62 -6.16 2.26
N ILE A 7 4.07 -6.33 1.06
CA ILE A 7 2.65 -6.03 0.77
C ILE A 7 1.76 -6.92 1.63
N ALA A 8 2.07 -8.22 1.71
CA ALA A 8 1.33 -9.15 2.55
C ALA A 8 1.40 -8.79 4.04
N ALA A 9 2.57 -8.37 4.53
CA ALA A 9 2.73 -7.95 5.92
C ALA A 9 1.90 -6.70 6.24
N LEU A 10 1.94 -5.67 5.38
CA LEU A 10 1.14 -4.45 5.57
C LEU A 10 -0.37 -4.75 5.59
N ALA A 11 -0.83 -5.60 4.69
CA ALA A 11 -2.23 -6.03 4.66
C ALA A 11 -2.60 -6.80 5.93
N THR A 12 -1.77 -7.77 6.34
CA THR A 12 -2.02 -8.60 7.54
C THR A 12 -2.13 -7.75 8.81
N LEU A 13 -1.28 -6.73 8.93
CA LEU A 13 -1.21 -5.84 10.09
C LEU A 13 -2.24 -4.70 10.07
N ASP A 14 -3.05 -4.57 9.02
CA ASP A 14 -3.91 -3.39 8.80
C ASP A 14 -3.16 -2.07 8.79
N ALA A 15 -2.02 -2.05 8.13
CA ALA A 15 -1.14 -0.90 8.21
C ALA A 15 -1.88 0.42 7.90
N ALA A 16 -1.63 1.44 8.72
CA ALA A 16 -2.18 2.77 8.53
C ALA A 16 -1.74 3.35 7.17
N PRO A 17 -2.50 4.28 6.56
CA PRO A 17 -2.17 4.85 5.24
C PRO A 17 -0.73 5.36 5.12
N ALA A 18 -0.22 6.08 6.12
CA ALA A 18 1.15 6.56 6.13
C ALA A 18 2.20 5.43 6.07
N SER A 19 1.92 4.27 6.68
CA SER A 19 2.80 3.10 6.63
C SER A 19 2.86 2.51 5.22
N TRP A 20 1.76 2.54 4.46
CA TRP A 20 1.77 2.19 3.04
C TRP A 20 2.64 3.15 2.24
N LEU A 21 2.48 4.46 2.45
CA LEU A 21 3.29 5.47 1.76
C LEU A 21 4.80 5.34 2.07
N MET A 22 5.15 5.11 3.34
CA MET A 22 6.54 4.88 3.72
C MET A 22 7.14 3.62 3.11
N ASN A 23 6.35 2.55 3.00
CA ASN A 23 6.85 1.25 2.55
C ASN A 23 6.77 1.05 1.03
N LEU A 24 5.89 1.79 0.35
CA LEU A 24 5.69 1.79 -1.10
C LEU A 24 6.36 2.99 -1.79
N GLY A 25 6.42 4.16 -1.15
CA GLY A 25 6.84 5.43 -1.76
C GLY A 25 8.24 5.93 -1.36
N VAL A 26 8.74 5.66 -0.16
CA VAL A 26 10.02 6.24 0.32
C VAL A 26 11.27 5.58 -0.28
N SER A 27 11.13 4.55 -1.12
CA SER A 27 12.29 3.84 -1.67
C SER A 27 12.91 4.46 -2.92
N GLY A 28 12.32 5.49 -3.56
CA GLY A 28 12.86 6.03 -4.82
C GLY A 28 12.94 4.99 -5.96
N GLU A 29 12.20 3.88 -5.85
CA GLU A 29 12.26 2.76 -6.78
C GLU A 29 10.96 2.68 -7.61
N ILE A 30 11.11 2.93 -8.90
CA ILE A 30 10.18 2.57 -9.97
C ILE A 30 9.76 1.09 -9.82
N GLY A 31 8.45 0.76 -9.87
CA GLY A 31 8.03 -0.55 -10.40
C GLY A 31 7.33 -1.56 -9.48
N ILE A 32 6.65 -1.17 -8.39
CA ILE A 32 5.56 -2.02 -7.91
C ILE A 32 4.34 -1.75 -8.79
N SER A 33 4.08 -2.65 -9.73
CA SER A 33 2.90 -2.53 -10.57
C SER A 33 1.63 -2.70 -9.71
N PRO A 34 0.55 -1.94 -9.98
CA PRO A 34 -0.73 -2.11 -9.29
C PRO A 34 -1.21 -3.57 -9.31
N GLU A 35 -0.96 -4.28 -10.41
CA GLU A 35 -1.30 -5.68 -10.61
C GLU A 35 -0.56 -6.58 -9.62
N ARG A 36 0.66 -6.25 -9.21
CA ARG A 36 1.40 -7.00 -8.19
C ARG A 36 0.80 -6.80 -6.80
N ILE A 37 0.36 -5.58 -6.47
CA ILE A 37 -0.32 -5.31 -5.20
C ILE A 37 -1.61 -6.10 -5.15
N VAL A 38 -2.45 -5.93 -6.17
CA VAL A 38 -3.74 -6.63 -6.29
C VAL A 38 -3.54 -8.14 -6.30
N GLY A 39 -2.60 -8.65 -7.10
CA GLY A 39 -2.30 -10.09 -7.16
C GLY A 39 -1.83 -10.65 -5.81
N THR A 40 -1.04 -9.89 -5.05
CA THR A 40 -0.62 -10.31 -3.70
C THR A 40 -1.82 -10.34 -2.74
N LEU A 41 -2.68 -9.31 -2.78
CA LEU A 41 -3.89 -9.24 -1.96
C LEU A 41 -4.86 -10.40 -2.27
N ILE A 42 -5.07 -10.70 -3.55
CA ILE A 42 -5.90 -11.84 -4.00
C ILE A 42 -5.29 -13.15 -3.49
N ALA A 43 -3.96 -13.32 -3.62
CA ALA A 43 -3.28 -14.55 -3.21
C ALA A 43 -3.39 -14.83 -1.69
N ILE A 44 -3.40 -13.79 -0.85
CA ILE A 44 -3.51 -13.94 0.61
C ILE A 44 -4.94 -13.80 1.15
N ALA A 45 -5.92 -13.44 0.30
CA ALA A 45 -7.30 -13.22 0.72
C ALA A 45 -7.89 -14.38 1.55
N PRO A 46 -7.65 -15.68 1.23
CA PRO A 46 -8.15 -16.78 2.04
C PRO A 46 -7.55 -16.85 3.45
N VAL A 47 -6.38 -16.24 3.67
CA VAL A 47 -5.63 -16.32 4.94
C VAL A 47 -6.05 -15.21 5.91
N ILE A 48 -6.20 -13.99 5.41
CA ILE A 48 -6.46 -12.80 6.25
C ILE A 48 -7.92 -12.29 6.16
N GLY A 49 -8.72 -12.87 5.26
CA GLY A 49 -10.13 -12.56 5.07
C GLY A 49 -10.39 -11.28 4.27
N THR A 50 -11.56 -11.23 3.62
CA THR A 50 -11.97 -10.14 2.73
C THR A 50 -12.02 -8.77 3.42
N ALA A 51 -12.43 -8.72 4.70
CA ALA A 51 -12.49 -7.46 5.44
C ALA A 51 -11.13 -6.77 5.53
N ARG A 52 -10.05 -7.54 5.76
CA ARG A 52 -8.69 -7.01 5.80
C ARG A 52 -8.20 -6.59 4.41
N ILE A 53 -8.57 -7.32 3.36
CA ILE A 53 -8.26 -6.92 1.97
C ILE A 53 -8.91 -5.57 1.62
N VAL A 54 -10.18 -5.38 1.95
CA VAL A 54 -10.89 -4.11 1.70
C VAL A 54 -10.29 -2.97 2.52
N SER A 55 -9.94 -3.22 3.78
CA SER A 55 -9.25 -2.23 4.62
C SER A 55 -7.91 -1.80 4.03
N ALA A 56 -7.10 -2.77 3.58
CA ALA A 56 -5.83 -2.51 2.92
C ALA A 56 -6.00 -1.66 1.65
N ALA A 57 -6.98 -1.99 0.80
CA ALA A 57 -7.30 -1.19 -0.39
C ALA A 57 -7.66 0.26 -0.03
N GLY A 58 -8.51 0.47 0.98
CA GLY A 58 -8.85 1.81 1.46
C GLY A 58 -7.66 2.58 2.04
N SER A 59 -6.76 1.89 2.75
CA SER A 59 -5.54 2.51 3.29
C SER A 59 -4.55 2.90 2.20
N ILE A 60 -4.44 2.11 1.12
CA ILE A 60 -3.63 2.48 -0.06
C ILE A 60 -4.17 3.73 -0.73
N VAL A 61 -5.49 3.81 -0.97
CA VAL A 61 -6.12 5.00 -1.57
C VAL A 61 -5.88 6.25 -0.72
N ARG A 62 -6.07 6.16 0.60
CA ARG A 62 -5.76 7.27 1.52
C ARG A 62 -4.29 7.65 1.50
N ALA A 63 -3.38 6.68 1.39
CA ALA A 63 -1.95 6.93 1.33
C ALA A 63 -1.57 7.76 0.09
N LEU A 64 -2.21 7.51 -1.05
CA LEU A 64 -2.05 8.30 -2.26
C LEU A 64 -2.55 9.74 -2.08
N GLY A 65 -3.71 9.93 -1.45
CA GLY A 65 -4.22 11.27 -1.13
C GLY A 65 -3.28 12.06 -0.20
N LEU A 66 -2.72 11.41 0.83
CA LEU A 66 -1.71 12.03 1.71
C LEU A 66 -0.45 12.45 0.94
N LEU A 67 -0.01 11.64 -0.03
CA LEU A 67 1.11 11.98 -0.90
C LEU A 67 0.79 13.22 -1.73
N GLU A 68 -0.36 13.24 -2.41
CA GLU A 68 -0.79 14.38 -3.23
C GLU A 68 -0.85 15.69 -2.44
N ASP A 69 -1.42 15.65 -1.23
CA ASP A 69 -1.52 16.83 -0.37
C ASP A 69 -0.15 17.30 0.14
N SER A 70 0.79 16.39 0.40
CA SER A 70 2.18 16.74 0.74
C SER A 70 2.91 17.47 -0.39
N GLN A 71 2.62 17.13 -1.65
CA GLN A 71 3.23 17.78 -2.82
C GLN A 71 2.65 19.19 -3.04
N LYS A 72 1.35 19.39 -2.81
CA LYS A 72 0.70 20.72 -2.91
C LYS A 72 1.27 21.74 -1.92
N GLY A 73 1.73 21.31 -0.75
CA GLY A 73 2.32 22.18 0.28
C GLY A 73 3.78 22.58 0.06
N THR A 74 4.49 21.99 -0.91
CA THR A 74 5.94 22.24 -1.15
C THR A 74 6.17 23.36 -2.19
N GLY A 75 5.11 23.95 -2.75
CA GLY A 75 5.18 24.96 -3.82
C GLY A 75 4.95 26.42 -3.39
N ALA A 76 5.11 26.76 -2.10
CA ALA A 76 4.93 28.11 -1.57
C ALA A 76 6.23 28.67 -0.96
#